data_AF-A0A2I0JNZ8-F1
#
_entry.id   AF-A0A2I0JNZ8-F1
#
_cell.length_a   1.000
_cell.length_b   1.000
_cell.length_c   1.000
_cell.angle_alpha   90.00
_cell.angle_beta   90.00
_cell.angle_gamma   90.00
#
_symmetry.space_group_name_H-M   'P 1'
#
loop_
_entity.id
_entity.type
_entity.pdbx_description
1 polymer ?
#
loop_
_entity_poly.entity_id
_entity_poly.type
_entity_poly.pdbx_seq_one_letter_code
_entity_poly.pdbx_strand_id
1 'polypeptide(L)'
;MNCLSIYIFQTLCTTSAAGIYACERAEAVSTSRRALRGSKIPESEFKTLPNGLKYYDLKVGGGAEAVKGSRVAIHYVAKWKGITFMTSRQGLGVGGGTPYGFDVGQSERGNVLKGLDLGVQGMRVGGQRLLIVPPELAYGSKGVQEIPPNATIELDVELLAIKQSPFGSPVKLVEG
;
A
#
# COMPACT_ATOMS: atom_id res chain seq x y z
N MET A 1 33.10 30.45 55.81
CA MET A 1 32.92 31.85 55.34
C MET A 1 31.82 31.81 54.30
N ASN A 2 30.56 31.58 54.71
CA ASN A 2 29.53 32.59 55.10
C ASN A 2 29.03 33.32 53.83
N CYS A 3 27.76 33.44 53.46
CA CYS A 3 26.47 33.61 54.17
C CYS A 3 25.35 33.55 53.08
N LEU A 4 24.34 32.66 53.06
CA LEU A 4 22.97 32.69 53.66
C LEU A 4 22.04 33.90 53.39
N SER A 5 20.91 33.63 52.70
CA SER A 5 19.50 34.15 52.84
C SER A 5 18.81 34.12 51.47
N ILE A 6 17.82 33.27 51.13
CA ILE A 6 16.47 33.02 51.66
C ILE A 6 15.65 34.30 51.81
N TYR A 7 14.65 34.51 50.94
CA TYR A 7 13.32 34.97 51.37
C TYR A 7 12.21 34.44 50.44
N ILE A 8 11.25 33.81 51.09
CA ILE A 8 9.96 33.31 50.63
C ILE A 8 8.98 34.48 50.68
N PHE A 9 8.12 34.70 49.67
CA PHE A 9 6.77 35.22 49.92
C PHE A 9 5.78 34.80 48.83
N GLN A 10 4.63 34.37 49.33
CA GLN A 10 3.50 33.74 48.69
C GLN A 10 2.57 34.77 48.00
N THR A 11 1.92 34.28 46.93
CA THR A 11 0.51 34.54 46.54
C THR A 11 0.09 35.96 46.17
N LEU A 12 -0.32 36.14 44.90
CA LEU A 12 -1.59 36.80 44.55
C LEU A 12 -2.09 36.28 43.19
N CYS A 13 -3.17 35.52 43.25
CA CYS A 13 -4.04 35.17 42.13
C CYS A 13 -4.72 36.46 41.64
N THR A 14 -4.57 36.81 40.37
CA THR A 14 -5.50 37.69 39.67
C THR A 14 -5.81 37.09 38.29
N THR A 15 -7.07 36.74 38.10
CA THR A 15 -7.67 36.29 36.85
C THR A 15 -8.01 37.49 35.98
N SER A 16 -7.61 37.47 34.71
CA SER A 16 -8.35 38.16 33.64
C SER A 16 -7.99 37.62 32.26
N ALA A 17 -8.97 36.90 31.72
CA ALA A 17 -9.40 36.64 30.35
C ALA A 17 -8.60 37.14 29.11
N ALA A 18 -8.82 36.35 28.06
CA ALA A 18 -8.77 36.66 26.62
C ALA A 18 -7.41 36.53 25.92
N GLY A 19 -7.24 35.39 25.25
CA GLY A 19 -6.11 35.12 24.37
C GLY A 19 -6.24 33.75 23.74
N ILE A 20 -7.20 33.63 22.82
CA ILE A 20 -7.32 32.58 21.80
C ILE A 20 -5.99 32.30 21.08
N TYR A 21 -5.12 31.51 21.71
CA TYR A 21 -4.07 30.80 20.97
C TYR A 21 -4.58 29.40 20.73
N ALA A 22 -4.99 29.21 19.47
CA ALA A 22 -5.44 27.95 18.93
C ALA A 22 -4.52 26.82 19.40
N CYS A 23 -5.06 25.92 20.22
CA CYS A 23 -4.53 24.58 20.31
C CYS A 23 -4.62 24.04 18.88
N GLU A 24 -3.48 23.94 18.21
CA GLU A 24 -3.37 23.31 16.90
C GLU A 24 -4.01 21.94 17.06
N ARG A 25 -5.23 21.81 16.53
CA ARG A 25 -5.90 20.53 16.41
C ARG A 25 -5.00 19.74 15.48
N ALA A 26 -4.10 18.95 16.06
CA ALA A 26 -3.56 17.80 15.40
C ALA A 26 -4.78 16.99 14.94
N GLU A 27 -5.12 17.14 13.66
CA GLU A 27 -6.06 16.25 13.00
C GLU A 27 -5.46 14.86 13.12
N ALA A 28 -5.93 14.12 14.11
CA ALA A 28 -5.71 12.69 14.20
C ALA A 28 -6.43 12.07 13.01
N VAL A 29 -5.77 12.09 11.84
CA VAL A 29 -6.16 11.30 10.68
C VAL A 29 -6.18 9.87 11.17
N SER A 30 -7.40 9.34 11.30
CA SER A 30 -7.66 7.97 11.69
C SER A 30 -6.85 7.04 10.79
N THR A 31 -5.75 6.50 11.32
CA THR A 31 -4.90 5.49 10.68
C THR A 31 -5.59 4.13 10.58
N SER A 32 -6.90 4.09 10.84
CA SER A 32 -7.67 2.88 10.64
C SER A 32 -7.71 2.55 9.15
N ARG A 33 -7.23 1.34 8.81
CA ARG A 33 -7.25 0.76 7.44
C ARG A 33 -8.62 0.82 6.75
N ARG A 34 -9.69 1.11 7.51
CA ARG A 34 -11.08 1.24 7.04
C ARG A 34 -11.42 2.66 6.59
N ALA A 35 -10.88 3.70 7.24
CA ALA A 35 -11.13 5.10 6.88
C ALA A 35 -10.44 5.48 5.56
N LEU A 36 -9.22 4.98 5.32
CA LEU A 36 -8.45 5.25 4.09
C LEU A 36 -8.99 4.55 2.84
N ARG A 37 -9.86 3.52 2.97
CA ARG A 37 -10.48 2.83 1.82
C ARG A 37 -11.76 3.51 1.31
N GLY A 38 -12.31 4.47 2.05
CA GLY A 38 -13.57 5.15 1.72
C GLY A 38 -13.40 6.43 0.92
N SER A 39 -12.25 7.09 1.02
CA SER A 39 -11.96 8.32 0.27
C SER A 39 -11.32 7.95 -1.05
N LYS A 40 -12.01 8.19 -2.17
CA LYS A 40 -11.41 8.16 -3.51
C LYS A 40 -10.21 9.10 -3.51
N ILE A 41 -9.00 8.55 -3.52
CA ILE A 41 -7.78 9.33 -3.66
C ILE A 41 -7.85 10.02 -5.02
N PRO A 42 -7.68 11.35 -5.09
CA PRO A 42 -7.76 12.06 -6.35
C PRO A 42 -6.65 11.57 -7.29
N GLU A 43 -6.97 11.45 -8.58
CA GLU A 43 -6.05 10.92 -9.59
C GLU A 43 -4.75 11.76 -9.71
N SER A 44 -4.77 13.01 -9.24
CA SER A 44 -3.63 13.92 -9.21
C SER A 44 -2.47 13.47 -8.31
N GLU A 45 -2.73 12.63 -7.31
CA GLU A 45 -1.68 12.15 -6.40
C GLU A 45 -0.93 10.94 -6.97
N PHE A 46 -1.41 10.35 -8.06
CA PHE A 46 -0.79 9.18 -8.65
C PHE A 46 0.44 9.56 -9.47
N LYS A 47 1.52 8.81 -9.27
CA LYS A 47 2.71 8.86 -10.12
C LYS A 47 2.43 8.10 -11.39
N THR A 48 2.67 8.73 -12.55
CA THR A 48 2.45 8.14 -13.87
C THR A 48 3.78 7.69 -14.46
N LEU A 49 3.85 6.43 -14.87
CA LEU A 49 4.98 5.83 -15.58
C LEU A 49 4.84 6.06 -17.10
N PRO A 50 5.93 6.01 -17.87
CA PRO A 50 5.91 6.27 -19.32
C PRO A 50 5.06 5.26 -20.12
N ASN A 51 4.75 4.10 -19.53
CA ASN A 51 3.87 3.07 -20.08
C ASN A 51 2.38 3.29 -19.75
N GLY A 52 2.02 4.43 -19.15
CA GLY A 52 0.65 4.77 -18.77
C GLY A 52 0.17 4.12 -17.46
N LEU A 53 0.99 3.28 -16.80
CA LEU A 53 0.66 2.76 -15.48
C LEU A 53 0.72 3.89 -14.45
N LYS A 54 -0.31 4.03 -13.63
CA LYS A 54 -0.30 4.98 -12.52
C LYS A 54 -0.26 4.24 -11.20
N TYR A 55 0.49 4.76 -10.23
CA TYR A 55 0.54 4.18 -8.90
C TYR A 55 0.54 5.22 -7.80
N TYR A 56 0.02 4.82 -6.65
CA TYR A 56 0.01 5.62 -5.42
C TYR A 56 0.41 4.73 -4.24
N ASP A 57 1.41 5.17 -3.48
CA ASP A 57 1.88 4.46 -2.30
C ASP A 57 1.01 4.85 -1.08
N LEU A 58 0.04 3.99 -0.74
CA LEU A 58 -0.76 4.15 0.48
C LEU A 58 0.11 4.01 1.74
N LYS A 59 1.06 3.08 1.68
CA LYS A 59 1.99 2.79 2.77
C LYS A 59 3.30 2.33 2.18
N VAL A 60 4.39 3.03 2.50
CA VAL A 60 5.73 2.59 2.13
C VAL A 60 6.19 1.54 3.14
N GLY A 61 6.58 0.36 2.65
CA GLY A 61 7.10 -0.72 3.49
C GLY A 61 8.52 -0.44 3.99
N GLY A 62 8.92 -1.10 5.08
CA GLY A 62 10.25 -0.96 5.67
C GLY A 62 11.21 -2.10 5.34
N GLY A 63 10.72 -3.20 4.74
CA GLY A 63 11.54 -4.38 4.47
C GLY A 63 12.26 -4.35 3.12
N ALA A 64 12.64 -5.54 2.64
CA ALA A 64 13.32 -5.72 1.36
C ALA A 64 12.54 -5.11 0.19
N GLU A 65 13.27 -4.64 -0.81
CA GLU A 65 12.71 -4.06 -2.02
C GLU A 65 12.48 -5.12 -3.11
N ALA A 66 11.33 -5.04 -3.79
CA ALA A 66 10.98 -5.89 -4.91
C ALA A 66 11.74 -5.46 -6.16
N VAL A 67 12.83 -6.18 -6.43
CA VAL A 67 13.65 -6.02 -7.63
C VAL A 67 13.38 -7.15 -8.62
N LYS A 68 13.62 -6.89 -9.91
CA LYS A 68 13.51 -7.88 -10.98
C LYS A 68 14.30 -9.15 -10.64
N GLY A 69 13.68 -10.32 -10.83
CA GLY A 69 14.24 -11.62 -10.46
C GLY A 69 13.92 -12.09 -9.04
N SER A 70 13.37 -11.22 -8.18
CA SER A 70 12.89 -11.63 -6.86
C SER A 70 11.55 -12.34 -6.94
N ARG A 71 11.32 -13.31 -6.05
CA ARG A 71 10.01 -13.93 -5.89
C ARG A 71 9.23 -13.20 -4.80
N VAL A 72 8.14 -12.55 -5.18
CA VAL A 72 7.27 -11.80 -4.28
C VAL A 72 6.08 -12.65 -3.85
N ALA A 73 5.55 -12.39 -2.66
CA ALA A 73 4.25 -12.85 -2.20
C ALA A 73 3.39 -11.63 -1.85
N ILE A 74 2.25 -11.49 -2.53
CA ILE A 74 1.38 -10.32 -2.41
C ILE A 74 -0.04 -10.71 -2.04
N HIS A 75 -0.73 -9.80 -1.36
CA HIS A 75 -2.18 -9.73 -1.42
C HIS A 75 -2.63 -8.67 -2.41
N TYR A 76 -3.63 -8.99 -3.22
CA TYR A 76 -4.21 -8.04 -4.15
C TYR A 76 -5.73 -8.05 -4.09
N VAL A 77 -6.33 -6.92 -4.45
CA VAL A 77 -7.76 -6.78 -4.75
C VAL A 77 -7.86 -6.06 -6.09
N ALA A 78 -8.37 -6.75 -7.09
CA ALA A 78 -8.60 -6.19 -8.41
C ALA A 78 -10.05 -5.74 -8.55
N LYS A 79 -10.22 -4.48 -8.94
CA LYS A 79 -11.51 -3.83 -9.09
C LYS A 79 -11.65 -3.26 -10.49
N TRP A 80 -12.87 -3.29 -10.98
CA TRP A 80 -13.28 -2.62 -12.20
C TRP A 80 -14.56 -1.85 -11.93
N LYS A 81 -14.55 -0.53 -12.14
CA LYS A 81 -15.69 0.36 -11.83
C LYS A 81 -16.23 0.18 -10.40
N GLY A 82 -15.34 -0.05 -9.43
CA GLY A 82 -15.69 -0.27 -8.03
C GLY A 82 -16.14 -1.70 -7.68
N ILE A 83 -16.36 -2.57 -8.67
CA ILE A 83 -16.71 -3.98 -8.46
C ILE A 83 -15.42 -4.79 -8.32
N THR A 84 -15.27 -5.54 -7.23
CA THR A 84 -14.14 -6.45 -7.05
C THR A 84 -14.40 -7.72 -7.84
N PHE A 85 -13.57 -8.02 -8.84
CA PHE A 85 -13.71 -9.21 -9.68
C PHE A 85 -12.67 -10.29 -9.36
N MET A 86 -11.52 -9.92 -8.80
CA MET A 86 -10.52 -10.86 -8.29
C MET A 86 -9.91 -10.36 -7.00
N THR A 87 -9.62 -11.28 -6.07
CA THR A 87 -8.97 -10.94 -4.80
C THR A 87 -8.27 -12.16 -4.23
N SER A 88 -7.04 -12.00 -3.77
CA SER A 88 -6.32 -13.07 -3.07
C SER A 88 -6.60 -13.09 -1.56
N ARG A 89 -7.44 -12.17 -1.07
CA ARG A 89 -7.88 -12.14 0.33
C ARG A 89 -9.08 -13.02 0.61
N GLN A 90 -9.80 -13.44 -0.42
CA GLN A 90 -11.03 -14.23 -0.28
C GLN A 90 -10.68 -15.72 -0.30
N GLY A 91 -10.76 -16.35 0.88
CA GLY A 91 -10.48 -17.77 1.10
C GLY A 91 -11.27 -18.30 2.31
N LEU A 92 -11.44 -19.62 2.37
CA LEU A 92 -12.24 -20.30 3.41
C LEU A 92 -11.49 -20.30 4.75
N GLY A 93 -11.80 -19.37 5.65
CA GLY A 93 -11.30 -19.38 7.02
C GLY A 93 -11.39 -18.05 7.76
N VAL A 94 -11.23 -18.09 9.09
CA VAL A 94 -11.33 -16.92 10.01
C VAL A 94 -10.09 -15.99 9.92
N GLY A 95 -9.13 -16.27 9.04
CA GLY A 95 -7.79 -15.64 9.04
C GLY A 95 -7.21 -15.14 7.71
N GLY A 96 -7.89 -15.27 6.57
CA GLY A 96 -7.48 -14.65 5.29
C GLY A 96 -7.12 -15.62 4.16
N GLY A 97 -7.25 -15.13 2.92
CA GLY A 97 -6.99 -15.89 1.70
C GLY A 97 -5.51 -16.19 1.44
N THR A 98 -5.23 -16.95 0.37
CA THR A 98 -3.88 -17.39 0.00
C THR A 98 -3.12 -16.28 -0.72
N PRO A 99 -1.92 -15.89 -0.25
CA PRO A 99 -1.07 -14.93 -0.95
C PRO A 99 -0.73 -15.40 -2.37
N TYR A 100 -0.72 -14.47 -3.31
CA TYR A 100 -0.33 -14.75 -4.69
C TYR A 100 1.17 -14.54 -4.85
N GLY A 101 1.88 -15.61 -5.22
CA GLY A 101 3.33 -15.60 -5.37
C GLY A 101 3.76 -15.62 -6.84
N PHE A 102 4.64 -14.71 -7.23
CA PHE A 102 5.18 -14.66 -8.59
C PHE A 102 6.60 -14.08 -8.64
N ASP A 103 7.29 -14.27 -9.77
CA ASP A 103 8.64 -13.78 -10.01
C ASP A 103 8.60 -12.45 -10.76
N VAL A 104 9.21 -11.41 -10.20
CA VAL A 104 9.17 -10.05 -10.75
C VAL A 104 9.98 -9.95 -12.03
N GLY A 105 9.41 -9.30 -13.05
CA GLY A 105 9.99 -9.08 -14.37
C GLY A 105 9.90 -10.29 -15.31
N GLN A 106 9.01 -11.24 -15.03
CA GLN A 106 8.71 -12.41 -15.87
C GLN A 106 7.30 -12.38 -16.47
N SER A 107 6.63 -11.22 -16.46
CA SER A 107 5.26 -11.06 -17.01
C SER A 107 5.12 -11.42 -18.49
N GLU A 108 6.19 -11.36 -19.28
CA GLU A 108 6.20 -11.79 -20.69
C GLU A 108 5.91 -13.29 -20.89
N ARG A 109 6.05 -14.12 -19.84
CA ARG A 109 5.68 -15.55 -19.88
C ARG A 109 4.17 -15.79 -19.71
N GLY A 110 3.37 -14.74 -19.53
CA GLY A 110 1.90 -14.82 -19.44
C GLY A 110 1.36 -15.27 -18.08
N ASN A 111 2.22 -15.50 -17.09
CA ASN A 111 1.79 -15.98 -15.77
C ASN A 111 1.28 -14.87 -14.85
N VAL A 112 1.60 -13.60 -15.13
CA VAL A 112 1.31 -12.44 -14.28
C VAL A 112 0.84 -11.29 -15.16
N LEU A 113 -0.12 -10.51 -14.66
CA LEU A 113 -0.58 -9.28 -15.32
C LEU A 113 0.58 -8.28 -15.48
N LYS A 114 0.80 -7.77 -16.69
CA LYS A 114 1.93 -6.87 -16.99
C LYS A 114 1.95 -5.63 -16.07
N GLY A 115 0.80 -4.99 -15.87
CA GLY A 115 0.68 -3.84 -14.97
C GLY A 115 0.96 -4.15 -13.51
N LEU A 116 0.63 -5.36 -13.04
CA LEU A 116 0.94 -5.81 -11.68
C LEU A 116 2.44 -6.01 -11.50
N ASP A 117 3.08 -6.67 -12.47
CA ASP A 117 4.52 -6.92 -12.45
C ASP A 117 5.33 -5.62 -12.44
N LEU A 118 4.94 -4.66 -13.28
CA LEU A 118 5.55 -3.33 -13.32
C LEU A 118 5.25 -2.50 -12.06
N GLY A 119 4.02 -2.60 -11.52
CA GLY A 119 3.61 -1.83 -10.36
C GLY A 119 4.24 -2.29 -9.04
N VAL A 120 4.63 -3.56 -8.94
CA VAL A 120 5.32 -4.12 -7.75
C VAL A 120 6.81 -3.78 -7.73
N GLN A 121 7.42 -3.44 -8.86
CA GLN A 121 8.83 -3.03 -8.90
C GLN A 121 9.08 -1.80 -8.00
N GLY A 122 10.14 -1.87 -7.22
CA GLY A 122 10.50 -0.81 -6.25
C GLY A 122 9.60 -0.74 -5.01
N MET A 123 8.64 -1.65 -4.86
CA MET A 123 7.80 -1.74 -3.66
C MET A 123 8.57 -2.46 -2.53
N ARG A 124 8.38 -2.03 -1.29
CA ARG A 124 9.01 -2.64 -0.11
C ARG A 124 8.07 -3.54 0.66
N VAL A 125 8.61 -4.60 1.26
CA VAL A 125 7.84 -5.52 2.12
C VAL A 125 7.14 -4.76 3.25
N GLY A 126 5.85 -5.10 3.45
CA GLY A 126 4.93 -4.42 4.37
C GLY A 126 4.28 -3.16 3.79
N GLY A 127 4.57 -2.83 2.52
CA GLY A 127 3.99 -1.72 1.80
C GLY A 127 2.61 -2.05 1.22
N GLN A 128 1.86 -0.99 0.93
CA GLN A 128 0.58 -1.05 0.23
C GLN A 128 0.57 0.01 -0.88
N ARG A 129 0.15 -0.38 -2.08
CA ARG A 129 0.15 0.45 -3.28
C ARG A 129 -1.14 0.27 -4.04
N LEU A 130 -1.71 1.37 -4.51
CA LEU A 130 -2.81 1.37 -5.48
C LEU A 130 -2.22 1.51 -6.87
N LEU A 131 -2.70 0.72 -7.81
CA LEU A 131 -2.32 0.80 -9.21
C LEU A 131 -3.57 1.07 -10.06
N ILE A 132 -3.47 2.01 -10.98
CA ILE A 132 -4.44 2.19 -12.08
C ILE A 132 -3.77 1.65 -13.33
N VAL A 133 -4.25 0.50 -13.79
CA VAL A 133 -3.65 -0.24 -14.89
C VAL A 133 -4.43 0.02 -16.17
N PRO A 134 -3.81 0.65 -17.18
CA PRO A 134 -4.44 0.85 -18.48
C PRO A 134 -4.67 -0.50 -19.18
N PRO A 135 -5.62 -0.58 -20.13
CA PRO A 135 -5.98 -1.83 -20.78
C PRO A 135 -4.81 -2.55 -21.44
N GLU A 136 -3.86 -1.82 -22.03
CA GLU A 136 -2.67 -2.37 -22.69
C GLU A 136 -1.78 -3.19 -21.73
N LEU A 137 -1.78 -2.83 -20.45
CA LEU A 137 -1.04 -3.52 -19.39
C LEU A 137 -1.93 -4.47 -18.58
N ALA A 138 -3.22 -4.55 -18.91
CA ALA A 138 -4.21 -5.43 -18.29
C ALA A 138 -4.67 -6.53 -19.27
N TYR A 139 -5.92 -6.48 -19.73
CA TYR A 139 -6.54 -7.51 -20.59
C TYR A 139 -6.70 -7.09 -22.06
N GLY A 140 -6.23 -5.89 -22.42
CA GLY A 140 -6.21 -5.36 -23.78
C GLY A 140 -7.58 -5.37 -24.46
N SER A 141 -7.57 -5.52 -25.78
CA SER A 141 -8.80 -5.57 -26.59
C SER A 141 -9.55 -6.90 -26.53
N LYS A 142 -9.00 -7.90 -25.82
CA LYS A 142 -9.69 -9.20 -25.63
C LYS A 142 -10.64 -9.16 -24.45
N GLY A 143 -10.33 -8.39 -23.41
CA GLY A 143 -11.06 -8.45 -22.14
C GLY A 143 -10.91 -9.81 -21.45
N VAL A 144 -11.62 -10.01 -20.34
CA VAL A 144 -11.70 -11.29 -19.65
C VAL A 144 -12.97 -11.38 -18.82
N GLN A 145 -13.73 -12.47 -18.95
CA GLN A 145 -14.96 -12.70 -18.17
C GLN A 145 -15.89 -11.47 -18.21
N GLU A 146 -16.11 -10.82 -17.06
CA GLU A 146 -16.97 -9.63 -16.89
C GLU A 146 -16.27 -8.31 -17.27
N ILE A 147 -14.98 -8.35 -17.58
CA ILE A 147 -14.15 -7.20 -17.94
C ILE A 147 -14.18 -7.01 -19.46
N PRO A 148 -14.79 -5.92 -19.98
CA PRO A 148 -14.88 -5.68 -21.41
C PRO A 148 -13.52 -5.36 -22.03
N PRO A 149 -13.42 -5.45 -23.37
CA PRO A 149 -12.28 -4.94 -24.11
C PRO A 149 -11.93 -3.50 -23.73
N ASN A 150 -10.63 -3.21 -23.68
CA ASN A 150 -10.10 -1.87 -23.43
C ASN A 150 -10.50 -1.27 -22.06
N ALA A 151 -10.81 -2.10 -21.07
CA ALA A 151 -11.10 -1.66 -19.70
C ALA A 151 -9.83 -1.31 -18.92
N THR A 152 -9.88 -0.18 -18.18
CA THR A 152 -8.89 0.18 -17.16
C THR A 152 -9.31 -0.44 -15.83
N ILE A 153 -8.36 -1.04 -15.10
CA ILE A 153 -8.62 -1.69 -13.80
C ILE A 153 -7.84 -1.03 -12.68
N GLU A 154 -8.35 -1.17 -11.46
CA GLU A 154 -7.72 -0.71 -10.23
C GLU A 154 -7.20 -1.92 -9.43
N LEU A 155 -5.96 -1.89 -8.97
CA LEU A 155 -5.37 -2.94 -8.15
C LEU A 155 -4.92 -2.38 -6.80
N ASP A 156 -5.50 -2.89 -5.72
CA ASP A 156 -5.01 -2.66 -4.36
C ASP A 156 -3.98 -3.75 -4.02
N VAL A 157 -2.69 -3.43 -4.05
CA VAL A 157 -1.60 -4.40 -3.83
C VAL A 157 -0.96 -4.18 -2.47
N GLU A 158 -0.67 -5.28 -1.77
CA GLU A 158 0.07 -5.32 -0.51
C GLU A 158 1.18 -6.36 -0.62
N LEU A 159 2.42 -5.94 -0.36
CA LEU A 159 3.58 -6.81 -0.45
C LEU A 159 3.88 -7.42 0.92
N LEU A 160 3.72 -8.74 1.04
CA LEU A 160 3.84 -9.45 2.32
C LEU A 160 5.26 -9.94 2.59
N ALA A 161 5.89 -10.49 1.55
CA ALA A 161 7.21 -11.09 1.66
C ALA A 161 7.92 -11.08 0.31
N ILE A 162 9.25 -11.08 0.38
CA ILE A 162 10.13 -11.31 -0.76
C ILE A 162 11.05 -12.47 -0.40
N LYS A 163 11.07 -13.48 -1.27
CA LYS A 163 12.13 -14.48 -1.32
C LYS A 163 13.11 -13.99 -2.38
N GLN A 164 14.15 -13.31 -1.91
CA GLN A 164 15.31 -13.00 -2.74
C GLN A 164 15.99 -14.34 -3.00
N SER A 165 15.86 -14.87 -4.20
CA SER A 165 16.66 -16.04 -4.59
C SER A 165 18.06 -15.50 -4.86
N PRO A 166 19.10 -15.80 -4.03
CA PRO A 166 20.44 -15.33 -4.33
C PRO A 166 20.94 -15.99 -5.63
N PHE A 167 20.54 -17.23 -5.82
CA PHE A 167 20.41 -18.00 -7.06
C PHE A 167 19.23 -18.95 -6.84
N GLY A 168 18.55 -19.42 -7.88
CA GLY A 168 17.37 -20.30 -7.79
C GLY A 168 17.48 -21.33 -6.65
N SER A 169 16.63 -21.22 -5.63
CA SER A 169 16.38 -22.33 -4.71
C SER A 169 14.92 -22.28 -4.27
N PRO A 170 14.14 -23.35 -4.57
CA PRO A 170 12.74 -23.40 -4.22
C PRO A 170 12.61 -23.40 -2.71
N VAL A 171 11.91 -22.40 -2.18
CA VAL A 171 11.51 -22.47 -0.79
C VAL A 171 10.48 -23.58 -0.67
N LYS A 172 10.89 -24.69 -0.03
CA LYS A 172 9.95 -25.70 0.45
C LYS A 172 8.93 -25.01 1.33
N LEU A 173 7.70 -24.95 0.83
CA LEU A 173 6.54 -24.73 1.67
C LEU A 173 6.52 -25.94 2.61
N VAL A 174 6.73 -25.69 3.89
CA VAL A 174 6.54 -26.72 4.92
C VAL A 174 5.04 -26.94 5.00
N GLU A 175 4.55 -27.95 4.30
CA GLU A 175 3.27 -28.56 4.63
C GLU A 175 3.51 -29.34 5.92
N GLY A 176 2.90 -28.86 7.01
CA GLY A 176 2.80 -29.59 8.26
C GLY A 176 1.74 -30.67 8.17
#